data_AF-A0A160TPW1-F1
#
_entry.id   AF-A0A160TPW1-F1
#
_cell.length_a   1.000
_cell.length_b   1.000
_cell.length_c   1.000
_cell.angle_alpha   90.00
_cell.angle_beta   90.00
_cell.angle_gamma   90.00
#
_symmetry.space_group_name_H-M   'P 1'
#
loop_
_entity.id
_entity.type
_entity.pdbx_description
1 polymer ?
#
loop_
_entity_poly.entity_id
_entity_poly.type
_entity_poly.pdbx_seq_one_letter_code
_entity_poly.pdbx_strand_id
1 'polypeptide(L)'
;MRDLICGLLGSPLETTGTREAAGRARDLTVSWLRWHYFGEIIEDTDLSRLLFRARAAGARYCLVQGYGHVVAEHAGPNGGKARSFFDALEEWTENRDFIIAGVPNRCLLVDLNAWTQHGEPTDAIAIPFGPNLAGHLIDLRPDLGDAANFLAFLDDMSEKAGRGVFVLNYESYDDVADPPPGFTAPVSTLYCVAAGLKPNRILATHGIDADTSVVFFDYSTQALDFRRRLDAEWNGRDYPGFLRNLFEQQNGAHYYLWPGASPDNMEWAELERLWSAELARWGGADRFEGHWRQFRELRRDYLLCNILEADVLLERIQDEPGSLIWWSNAFCTIFSATHYSLEQKRRIYEDWIIRLSEAAPGIFLYGSDHSNSSVNAITARDYRDRYFAHGGDPLLARAFHRHSIRF
;
A
#
# COMPACT_ATOMS: atom_id res chain seq x y z
N MET A 1 0.43 17.97 -1.20
CA MET A 1 1.56 18.86 -1.53
C MET A 1 2.17 18.44 -2.86
N ARG A 2 1.96 19.19 -3.96
CA ARG A 2 2.36 18.77 -5.33
C ARG A 2 3.85 18.92 -5.65
N ASP A 3 4.58 19.74 -4.90
CA ASP A 3 5.97 20.10 -5.18
C ASP A 3 6.95 19.60 -4.10
N LEU A 4 6.66 18.42 -3.54
CA LEU A 4 7.47 17.78 -2.51
C LEU A 4 8.34 16.66 -3.09
N ILE A 5 9.62 16.65 -2.74
CA ILE A 5 10.49 15.49 -2.91
C ILE A 5 11.00 14.99 -1.55
N CYS A 6 11.04 13.69 -1.34
CA CYS A 6 11.62 13.11 -0.13
C CYS A 6 13.10 12.79 -0.34
N GLY A 7 13.92 13.17 0.63
CA GLY A 7 15.34 12.89 0.67
C GLY A 7 15.69 11.99 1.85
N LEU A 8 16.57 11.03 1.63
CA LEU A 8 17.11 10.16 2.67
C LEU A 8 18.57 10.54 2.93
N LEU A 9 18.89 10.83 4.18
CA LEU A 9 20.21 11.26 4.63
C LEU A 9 20.89 10.12 5.39
N GLY A 10 21.90 9.51 4.76
CA GLY A 10 22.72 8.48 5.37
C GLY A 10 23.71 9.05 6.39
N SER A 11 24.19 8.20 7.31
CA SER A 11 25.27 8.57 8.23
C SER A 11 26.64 8.30 7.58
N PRO A 12 27.59 9.26 7.58
CA PRO A 12 28.95 9.03 7.07
C PRO A 12 29.81 8.14 7.99
N LEU A 13 29.34 7.79 9.18
CA LEU A 13 30.09 7.02 10.19
C LEU A 13 29.53 5.59 10.29
N GLU A 14 29.97 4.70 9.42
CA GLU A 14 29.61 3.28 9.50
C GLU A 14 30.84 2.39 9.78
N THR A 15 30.92 1.85 10.99
CA THR A 15 31.67 0.61 11.30
C THR A 15 30.89 -0.62 10.82
N THR A 16 31.51 -1.80 10.74
CA THR A 16 30.90 -3.00 10.16
C THR A 16 29.60 -3.43 10.88
N GLY A 17 29.55 -3.39 12.22
CA GLY A 17 28.35 -3.74 12.99
C GLY A 17 27.24 -2.68 12.92
N THR A 18 27.62 -1.39 12.82
CA THR A 18 26.65 -0.31 12.59
C THR A 18 26.06 -0.33 11.18
N ARG A 19 26.73 -0.96 10.20
CA ARG A 19 26.26 -1.02 8.80
C ARG A 19 25.01 -1.87 8.62
N GLU A 20 24.89 -3.01 9.31
CA GLU A 20 23.70 -3.86 9.23
C GLU A 20 22.49 -3.19 9.85
N ALA A 21 22.64 -2.63 11.06
CA ALA A 21 21.60 -1.86 11.73
C ALA A 21 21.19 -0.62 10.91
N ALA A 22 22.15 0.12 10.35
CA ALA A 22 21.89 1.27 9.49
C ALA A 22 21.16 0.88 8.19
N GLY A 23 21.54 -0.22 7.56
CA GLY A 23 20.83 -0.77 6.40
C GLY A 23 19.38 -1.14 6.74
N ARG A 24 19.15 -1.77 7.90
CA ARG A 24 17.80 -2.09 8.36
C ARG A 24 16.98 -0.84 8.68
N ALA A 25 17.60 0.14 9.35
CA ALA A 25 16.99 1.44 9.67
C ALA A 25 16.59 2.20 8.40
N ARG A 26 17.46 2.21 7.38
CA ARG A 26 17.20 2.72 6.04
C ARG A 26 15.99 2.05 5.40
N ASP A 27 15.98 0.71 5.40
CA ASP A 27 14.91 -0.06 4.75
C ASP A 27 13.54 0.15 5.41
N LEU A 28 13.50 0.23 6.74
CA LEU A 28 12.29 0.57 7.49
C LEU A 28 11.82 2.00 7.17
N THR A 29 12.75 2.96 7.12
CA THR A 29 12.44 4.35 6.79
C THR A 29 11.79 4.47 5.42
N VAL A 30 12.37 3.84 4.40
CA VAL A 30 11.82 3.83 3.03
C VAL A 30 10.49 3.09 2.97
N SER A 31 10.39 1.93 3.62
CA SER A 31 9.15 1.13 3.57
C SER A 31 7.96 1.89 4.17
N TRP A 32 8.17 2.62 5.26
CA TRP A 32 7.12 3.46 5.84
C TRP A 32 6.78 4.67 4.98
N LEU A 33 7.80 5.31 4.43
CA LEU A 33 7.62 6.44 3.52
C LEU A 33 6.78 6.03 2.30
N ARG A 34 7.01 4.84 1.74
CA ARG A 34 6.28 4.32 0.58
C ARG A 34 4.80 4.03 0.81
N TRP A 35 4.29 4.01 2.05
CA TRP A 35 2.85 3.87 2.27
C TRP A 35 2.05 5.05 1.71
N HIS A 36 2.55 6.28 1.84
CA HIS A 36 1.84 7.49 1.39
C HIS A 36 2.63 8.39 0.44
N TYR A 37 3.93 8.13 0.24
CA TYR A 37 4.77 8.87 -0.69
C TYR A 37 5.09 8.08 -1.97
N PHE A 38 4.55 8.59 -3.08
CA PHE A 38 4.64 7.97 -4.41
C PHE A 38 5.62 8.68 -5.35
N GLY A 39 6.32 9.72 -4.88
CA GLY A 39 7.33 10.43 -5.67
C GLY A 39 8.71 9.76 -5.59
N GLU A 40 9.70 10.29 -6.30
CA GLU A 40 11.07 9.80 -6.19
C GLU A 40 11.64 10.07 -4.79
N ILE A 41 12.43 9.12 -4.27
CA ILE A 41 13.22 9.32 -3.06
C ILE A 41 14.67 9.50 -3.52
N ILE A 42 15.27 10.64 -3.19
CA ILE A 42 16.69 10.86 -3.44
C ILE A 42 17.48 10.52 -2.17
N GLU A 43 18.70 10.01 -2.32
CA GLU A 43 19.52 9.59 -1.18
C GLU A 43 20.94 10.14 -1.31
N ASP A 44 21.50 10.67 -0.22
CA ASP A 44 22.88 11.14 -0.12
C ASP A 44 23.38 11.06 1.34
N THR A 45 24.67 11.23 1.56
CA THR A 45 25.29 11.36 2.90
C THR A 45 25.58 12.81 3.29
N ASP A 46 25.37 13.75 2.37
CA ASP A 46 25.55 15.18 2.58
C ASP A 46 24.24 15.92 2.31
N LEU A 47 23.81 16.72 3.30
CA LEU A 47 22.57 17.47 3.23
C LEU A 47 22.56 18.46 2.05
N SER A 48 23.67 19.16 1.81
CA SER A 48 23.73 20.17 0.74
C SER A 48 23.56 19.51 -0.63
N ARG A 49 24.28 18.41 -0.90
CA ARG A 49 24.12 17.64 -2.15
C ARG A 49 22.70 17.12 -2.33
N LEU A 50 22.07 16.63 -1.26
CA LEU A 50 20.68 16.19 -1.27
C LEU A 50 19.73 17.34 -1.67
N LEU A 51 19.87 18.51 -1.05
CA LEU A 51 19.05 19.70 -1.36
C LEU A 51 19.30 20.23 -2.77
N PHE A 52 20.54 20.19 -3.26
CA PHE A 52 20.85 20.54 -4.65
C PHE A 52 20.15 19.62 -5.65
N ARG A 53 20.14 18.30 -5.39
CA ARG A 53 19.43 17.33 -6.24
C ARG A 53 17.92 17.54 -6.18
N ALA A 54 17.37 17.80 -5.01
CA ALA A 54 15.95 18.14 -4.85
C ALA A 54 15.55 19.37 -5.68
N ARG A 55 16.37 20.43 -5.63
CA ARG A 55 16.18 21.63 -6.44
C ARG A 55 16.32 21.35 -7.94
N ALA A 56 17.31 20.56 -8.35
CA ALA A 56 17.52 20.20 -9.74
C ALA A 56 16.35 19.39 -10.32
N ALA A 57 15.64 18.63 -9.48
CA ALA A 57 14.40 17.94 -9.84
C ALA A 57 13.17 18.88 -9.94
N GLY A 58 13.35 20.19 -9.69
CA GLY A 58 12.29 21.19 -9.76
C GLY A 58 11.33 21.18 -8.57
N ALA A 59 11.68 20.50 -7.47
CA ALA A 59 10.86 20.50 -6.27
C ALA A 59 10.91 21.87 -5.58
N ARG A 60 9.80 22.24 -4.91
CA ARG A 60 9.75 23.41 -4.02
C ARG A 60 10.17 23.04 -2.61
N TYR A 61 9.73 21.87 -2.14
CA TYR A 61 9.99 21.39 -0.80
C TYR A 61 10.81 20.10 -0.84
N CYS A 62 11.74 19.97 0.10
CA CYS A 62 12.44 18.71 0.36
C CYS A 62 12.18 18.25 1.79
N LEU A 63 11.55 17.07 1.96
CA LEU A 63 11.44 16.40 3.25
C LEU A 63 12.63 15.45 3.41
N VAL A 64 13.61 15.84 4.21
CA VAL A 64 14.80 15.05 4.51
C VAL A 64 14.55 14.19 5.74
N GLN A 65 14.81 12.88 5.66
CA GLN A 65 14.77 11.94 6.78
C GLN A 65 16.13 11.26 6.97
N GLY A 66 16.59 11.12 8.20
CA GLY A 66 17.71 10.25 8.53
C GLY A 66 17.30 8.78 8.54
N TYR A 67 18.28 7.87 8.38
CA TYR A 67 18.02 6.44 8.60
C TYR A 67 17.47 6.17 10.00
N GLY A 68 16.40 5.38 10.08
CA GLY A 68 15.70 5.05 11.32
C GLY A 68 14.63 6.06 11.71
N HIS A 69 14.47 7.15 10.96
CA HIS A 69 13.39 8.10 11.20
C HIS A 69 12.15 7.73 10.39
N VAL A 70 11.15 7.17 11.05
CA VAL A 70 9.90 6.70 10.45
C VAL A 70 8.81 7.76 10.57
N VAL A 71 8.10 7.99 9.46
CA VAL A 71 6.82 8.71 9.46
C VAL A 71 5.72 7.68 9.66
N ALA A 72 5.14 7.67 10.85
CA ALA A 72 4.03 6.81 11.22
C ALA A 72 2.71 7.42 10.78
N GLU A 73 1.90 6.59 10.16
CA GLU A 73 0.57 6.95 9.72
C GLU A 73 -0.43 6.33 10.67
N HIS A 74 -1.32 7.17 11.18
CA HIS A 74 -2.49 6.68 11.86
C HIS A 74 -3.51 6.37 10.76
N ALA A 75 -3.76 5.10 10.46
CA ALA A 75 -4.93 4.78 9.65
C ALA A 75 -6.21 5.20 10.42
N GLY A 76 -7.31 5.42 9.73
CA GLY A 76 -8.63 5.73 10.29
C GLY A 76 -9.67 5.33 9.26
N PRO A 77 -10.90 4.94 9.63
CA PRO A 77 -11.90 4.58 8.63
C PRO A 77 -12.26 5.85 7.84
N ASN A 78 -12.25 5.81 6.51
CA ASN A 78 -12.74 6.91 5.64
C ASN A 78 -12.08 8.30 5.80
N GLY A 79 -10.80 8.41 6.15
CA GLY A 79 -10.26 9.74 6.50
C GLY A 79 -10.98 10.35 7.73
N GLY A 80 -11.59 9.50 8.56
CA GLY A 80 -12.18 9.84 9.84
C GLY A 80 -11.09 10.04 10.88
N LYS A 81 -10.71 11.31 11.08
CA LYS A 81 -9.90 11.89 12.18
C LYS A 81 -8.43 11.51 12.30
N ALA A 82 -7.95 10.47 11.63
CA ALA A 82 -6.52 10.26 11.52
C ALA A 82 -6.01 10.95 10.26
N ARG A 83 -5.64 12.22 10.43
CA ARG A 83 -5.03 13.02 9.38
C ARG A 83 -3.67 12.41 9.03
N SER A 84 -3.38 12.21 7.74
CA SER A 84 -2.07 11.67 7.34
C SER A 84 -0.96 12.67 7.66
N PHE A 85 0.27 12.18 7.82
CA PHE A 85 1.41 13.07 8.01
C PHE A 85 1.54 14.08 6.86
N PHE A 86 1.35 13.64 5.61
CA PHE A 86 1.46 14.51 4.44
C PHE A 86 0.35 15.55 4.35
N ASP A 87 -0.87 15.21 4.76
CA ASP A 87 -1.96 16.19 4.88
C ASP A 87 -1.66 17.19 6.00
N ALA A 88 -1.10 16.74 7.13
CA ALA A 88 -0.63 17.60 8.22
C ALA A 88 0.50 18.53 7.77
N LEU A 89 1.41 18.03 6.93
CA LEU A 89 2.52 18.78 6.40
C LEU A 89 2.03 19.88 5.45
N GLU A 90 1.07 19.56 4.58
CA GLU A 90 0.51 20.52 3.61
C GLU A 90 -0.11 21.74 4.29
N GLU A 91 -1.07 21.58 5.20
CA GLU A 91 -1.64 22.73 5.93
C GLU A 91 -0.62 23.46 6.80
N TRP A 92 0.35 22.71 7.36
CA TRP A 92 1.42 23.33 8.14
C TRP A 92 2.21 24.31 7.28
N THR A 93 2.49 23.97 6.01
CA THR A 93 3.19 24.84 5.05
C THR A 93 2.36 25.99 4.50
N GLU A 94 1.03 25.86 4.37
CA GLU A 94 0.17 26.90 3.76
C GLU A 94 0.22 28.26 4.49
N ASN A 95 0.54 28.25 5.78
CA ASN A 95 0.43 29.42 6.65
C ASN A 95 1.76 29.88 7.24
N ARG A 96 2.90 29.44 6.67
CA ARG A 96 4.22 29.66 7.26
C ARG A 96 5.29 29.94 6.23
N ASP A 97 6.06 31.00 6.47
CA ASP A 97 7.34 31.22 5.84
C ASP A 97 8.44 30.57 6.68
N PHE A 98 9.28 29.75 6.04
CA PHE A 98 10.40 29.08 6.70
C PHE A 98 11.50 28.78 5.67
N ILE A 99 12.74 28.62 6.16
CA ILE A 99 13.83 28.06 5.34
C ILE A 99 13.97 26.58 5.67
N ILE A 100 14.10 26.25 6.97
CA ILE A 100 14.17 24.90 7.50
C ILE A 100 13.17 24.77 8.65
N ALA A 101 12.44 23.66 8.66
CA ALA A 101 11.58 23.25 9.75
C ALA A 101 11.81 21.78 10.10
N GLY A 102 11.40 21.36 11.29
CA GLY A 102 11.43 19.97 11.71
C GLY A 102 12.26 19.71 12.94
N VAL A 103 12.80 18.50 13.03
CA VAL A 103 13.62 18.03 14.15
C VAL A 103 15.06 17.88 13.66
N PRO A 104 16.00 18.72 14.16
CA PRO A 104 17.40 18.69 13.75
C PRO A 104 18.00 17.28 13.78
N ASN A 105 18.77 16.94 12.74
CA ASN A 105 19.43 15.64 12.55
C ASN A 105 18.48 14.43 12.45
N ARG A 106 17.16 14.63 12.34
CA ARG A 106 16.18 13.54 12.26
C ARG A 106 15.29 13.67 11.04
N CYS A 107 14.54 14.77 10.97
CA CYS A 107 13.58 15.03 9.91
C CYS A 107 13.45 16.52 9.68
N LEU A 108 13.81 16.97 8.48
CA LEU A 108 13.79 18.37 8.10
C LEU A 108 12.86 18.57 6.91
N LEU A 109 12.04 19.60 6.95
CA LEU A 109 11.38 20.15 5.78
C LEU A 109 12.12 21.43 5.36
N VAL A 110 12.57 21.48 4.11
CA VAL A 110 13.29 22.64 3.56
C VAL A 110 12.46 23.26 2.44
N ASP A 111 12.18 24.56 2.51
CA ASP A 111 11.71 25.32 1.36
C ASP A 111 12.92 25.70 0.50
N LEU A 112 13.06 25.05 -0.66
CA LEU A 112 14.23 25.16 -1.51
C LEU A 112 14.37 26.54 -2.15
N ASN A 113 13.26 27.27 -2.32
CA ASN A 113 13.26 28.64 -2.82
C ASN A 113 13.78 29.59 -1.74
N ALA A 114 13.24 29.49 -0.53
CA ALA A 114 13.70 30.30 0.61
C ALA A 114 15.17 29.98 0.94
N TRP A 115 15.56 28.71 0.93
CA TRP A 115 16.93 28.26 1.14
C TRP A 115 17.89 28.87 0.10
N THR A 116 17.55 28.83 -1.18
CA THR A 116 18.36 29.44 -2.25
C THR A 116 18.46 30.96 -2.09
N GLN A 117 17.34 31.64 -1.80
CA GLN A 117 17.30 33.11 -1.64
C GLN A 117 18.17 33.61 -0.47
N HIS A 118 18.37 32.77 0.55
CA HIS A 118 19.18 33.09 1.73
C HIS A 118 20.63 32.60 1.63
N GLY A 119 21.09 32.23 0.44
CA GLY A 119 22.47 31.82 0.22
C GLY A 119 22.79 30.39 0.68
N GLU A 120 21.79 29.51 0.65
CA GLU A 120 21.96 28.07 0.86
C GLU A 120 22.54 27.70 2.25
N PRO A 121 21.98 28.24 3.35
CA PRO A 121 22.53 28.02 4.69
C PRO A 121 22.46 26.55 5.09
N THR A 122 23.53 26.05 5.73
CA THR A 122 23.61 24.68 6.27
C THR A 122 23.38 24.62 7.78
N ASP A 123 23.41 25.77 8.45
CA ASP A 123 23.33 25.95 9.89
C ASP A 123 22.09 26.74 10.34
N ALA A 124 21.10 26.90 9.44
CA ALA A 124 19.87 27.62 9.77
C ALA A 124 19.11 26.91 10.91
N ILE A 125 18.60 27.71 11.86
CA ILE A 125 17.82 27.18 12.97
C ILE A 125 16.49 26.64 12.43
N ALA A 126 16.26 25.34 12.59
CA ALA A 126 15.02 24.70 12.18
C ALA A 126 13.86 25.17 13.07
N ILE A 127 12.78 25.63 12.45
CA ILE A 127 11.51 25.88 13.15
C ILE A 127 10.94 24.52 13.58
N PRO A 128 10.63 24.29 14.86
CA PRO A 128 10.17 22.98 15.30
C PRO A 128 8.82 22.61 14.66
N PHE A 129 8.67 21.33 14.34
CA PHE A 129 7.34 20.80 14.05
C PHE A 129 6.44 20.94 15.28
N GLY A 130 5.20 21.39 15.05
CA GLY A 130 4.19 21.42 16.10
C GLY A 130 3.75 20.00 16.52
N PRO A 131 2.98 19.86 17.61
CA PRO A 131 2.57 18.56 18.14
C PRO A 131 1.84 17.67 17.13
N ASN A 132 1.08 18.28 16.21
CA ASN A 132 0.38 17.56 15.16
C ASN A 132 1.34 16.78 14.25
N LEU A 133 2.44 17.41 13.80
CA LEU A 133 3.43 16.75 12.95
C LEU A 133 4.37 15.86 13.76
N ALA A 134 4.81 16.33 14.92
CA ALA A 134 5.73 15.59 15.79
C ALA A 134 5.14 14.25 16.27
N GLY A 135 3.82 14.15 16.45
CA GLY A 135 3.14 12.92 16.84
C GLY A 135 3.23 11.78 15.82
N HIS A 136 3.53 12.10 14.55
CA HIS A 136 3.75 11.11 13.49
C HIS A 136 5.19 10.63 13.41
N LEU A 137 6.12 11.21 14.15
CA LEU A 137 7.55 10.92 13.98
C LEU A 137 8.03 9.89 15.00
N ILE A 138 8.59 8.80 14.50
CA ILE A 138 9.22 7.75 15.30
C ILE A 138 10.72 7.75 14.99
N ASP A 139 11.55 7.93 16.01
CA ASP A 139 13.01 7.87 15.90
C ASP A 139 13.51 6.52 16.41
N LEU A 140 13.84 5.62 15.49
CA LEU A 140 14.46 4.33 15.80
C LEU A 140 15.98 4.45 16.00
N ARG A 141 16.55 5.59 15.58
CA ARG A 141 17.98 5.85 15.37
C ARG A 141 18.61 5.00 14.24
N PRO A 142 19.71 5.45 13.63
CA PRO A 142 20.42 4.68 12.60
C PRO A 142 20.97 3.34 13.12
N ASP A 143 21.30 3.25 14.40
CA ASP A 143 21.78 2.03 15.06
C ASP A 143 20.66 1.15 15.62
N LEU A 144 19.39 1.53 15.40
CA LEU A 144 18.20 0.88 15.95
C LEU A 144 18.16 0.84 17.49
N GLY A 145 18.93 1.71 18.17
CA GLY A 145 19.05 1.71 19.64
C GLY A 145 17.74 1.98 20.37
N ASP A 146 16.80 2.70 19.74
CA ASP A 146 15.49 3.04 20.30
C ASP A 146 14.34 2.25 19.64
N ALA A 147 14.66 1.21 18.87
CA ALA A 147 13.69 0.50 18.04
C ALA A 147 12.88 -0.59 18.76
N ALA A 148 13.19 -0.93 20.02
CA ALA A 148 12.64 -2.11 20.69
C ALA A 148 11.10 -2.21 20.66
N ASN A 149 10.40 -1.11 20.98
CA ASN A 149 8.93 -1.09 20.95
C ASN A 149 8.38 -1.22 19.53
N PHE A 150 9.05 -0.61 18.56
CA PHE A 150 8.65 -0.67 17.16
C PHE A 150 8.84 -2.08 16.60
N LEU A 151 9.98 -2.72 16.88
CA LEU A 151 10.23 -4.11 16.47
C LEU A 151 9.24 -5.09 17.13
N ALA A 152 8.91 -4.91 18.40
CA ALA A 152 7.88 -5.72 19.06
C ALA A 152 6.49 -5.53 18.40
N PHE A 153 6.17 -4.31 17.98
CA PHE A 153 4.98 -4.05 17.17
C PHE A 153 5.02 -4.77 15.81
N LEU A 154 6.17 -4.78 15.13
CA LEU A 154 6.33 -5.51 13.87
C LEU A 154 6.10 -7.00 14.03
N ASP A 155 6.66 -7.61 15.09
CA ASP A 155 6.51 -9.04 15.37
C ASP A 155 5.04 -9.40 15.64
N ASP A 156 4.35 -8.61 16.47
CA ASP A 156 2.92 -8.78 16.76
C ASP A 156 2.05 -8.64 15.50
N MET A 157 2.34 -7.65 14.64
CA MET A 157 1.62 -7.47 13.37
C MET A 157 1.91 -8.58 12.36
N SER A 158 3.13 -9.11 12.31
CA SER A 158 3.48 -10.25 11.47
C SER A 158 2.78 -11.54 11.92
N GLU A 159 2.65 -11.79 13.22
CA GLU A 159 1.84 -12.90 13.75
C GLU A 159 0.38 -12.77 13.32
N LYS A 160 -0.20 -11.59 13.55
CA LYS A 160 -1.60 -11.28 13.20
C LYS A 160 -1.85 -11.42 11.71
N ALA A 161 -0.89 -11.06 10.86
CA ALA A 161 -1.02 -11.16 9.41
C ALA A 161 -1.35 -12.60 8.97
N GLY A 162 -0.73 -13.62 9.57
CA GLY A 162 -1.00 -15.02 9.24
C GLY A 162 -2.46 -15.45 9.43
N ARG A 163 -3.21 -14.72 10.27
CA ARG A 163 -4.65 -14.92 10.53
C ARG A 163 -5.50 -13.70 10.17
N GLY A 164 -4.95 -12.83 9.34
CA GLY A 164 -5.50 -11.54 8.97
C GLY A 164 -6.70 -11.64 8.05
N VAL A 165 -7.74 -10.84 8.30
CA VAL A 165 -8.94 -10.78 7.46
C VAL A 165 -9.30 -9.32 7.18
N PHE A 166 -9.25 -8.93 5.90
CA PHE A 166 -9.72 -7.62 5.44
C PHE A 166 -11.19 -7.73 5.00
N VAL A 167 -12.09 -7.17 5.81
CA VAL A 167 -13.54 -7.21 5.54
C VAL A 167 -14.03 -6.04 4.67
N LEU A 168 -13.21 -5.00 4.49
CA LEU A 168 -13.52 -3.84 3.65
C LEU A 168 -12.32 -3.51 2.76
N ASN A 169 -12.55 -2.80 1.65
CA ASN A 169 -11.49 -2.11 0.91
C ASN A 169 -11.43 -0.66 1.39
N TYR A 170 -10.24 -0.24 1.84
CA TYR A 170 -9.97 1.16 2.17
C TYR A 170 -9.40 1.94 0.98
N GLU A 171 -8.91 1.24 -0.05
CA GLU A 171 -8.43 1.82 -1.30
C GLU A 171 -9.57 2.32 -2.20
N SER A 172 -9.25 3.24 -3.11
CA SER A 172 -10.17 3.68 -4.17
C SER A 172 -10.45 2.58 -5.20
N TYR A 173 -11.56 2.74 -5.93
CA TYR A 173 -11.92 1.94 -7.10
C TYR A 173 -11.59 2.62 -8.43
N ASP A 174 -10.95 3.79 -8.41
CA ASP A 174 -10.65 4.55 -9.63
C ASP A 174 -9.78 3.76 -10.62
N ASP A 175 -8.90 2.89 -10.12
CA ASP A 175 -8.04 2.02 -10.93
C ASP A 175 -8.79 0.92 -11.68
N VAL A 176 -10.02 0.61 -11.27
CA VAL A 176 -10.88 -0.44 -11.83
C VAL A 176 -12.23 0.12 -12.27
N ALA A 177 -12.34 1.44 -12.47
CA ALA A 177 -13.60 2.09 -12.83
C ALA A 177 -13.97 1.86 -14.30
N ASP A 178 -12.97 1.69 -15.18
CA ASP A 178 -13.14 1.46 -16.61
C ASP A 178 -12.30 0.26 -17.08
N PRO A 179 -12.78 -0.50 -18.08
CA PRO A 179 -11.95 -1.49 -18.77
C PRO A 179 -10.70 -0.85 -19.41
N PRO A 180 -9.51 -1.48 -19.29
CA PRO A 180 -8.32 -0.97 -19.95
C PRO A 180 -8.38 -1.19 -21.46
N PRO A 181 -7.67 -0.36 -22.25
CA PRO A 181 -7.57 -0.56 -23.69
C PRO A 181 -7.06 -1.97 -24.02
N GLY A 182 -7.72 -2.65 -24.97
CA GLY A 182 -7.35 -4.00 -25.38
C GLY A 182 -7.91 -5.13 -24.50
N PHE A 183 -8.63 -4.81 -23.41
CA PHE A 183 -9.34 -5.84 -22.65
C PHE A 183 -10.52 -6.42 -23.44
N THR A 184 -10.65 -7.74 -23.41
CA THR A 184 -11.75 -8.47 -24.03
C THR A 184 -12.69 -8.96 -22.93
N ALA A 185 -13.87 -8.36 -22.84
CA ALA A 185 -14.94 -8.82 -21.97
C ALA A 185 -15.67 -10.03 -22.57
N PRO A 186 -16.30 -10.88 -21.73
CA PRO A 186 -16.31 -10.84 -20.26
C PRO A 186 -15.00 -11.36 -19.66
N VAL A 187 -14.87 -11.23 -18.34
CA VAL A 187 -13.77 -11.85 -17.60
C VAL A 187 -13.81 -13.37 -17.77
N SER A 188 -12.71 -13.97 -18.21
CA SER A 188 -12.56 -15.43 -18.21
C SER A 188 -12.22 -15.93 -16.81
N THR A 189 -11.09 -15.44 -16.26
CA THR A 189 -10.64 -15.78 -14.92
C THR A 189 -10.11 -14.55 -14.18
N LEU A 190 -10.62 -14.31 -12.97
CA LEU A 190 -10.04 -13.36 -12.03
C LEU A 190 -9.23 -14.09 -10.95
N TYR A 191 -7.92 -13.88 -10.93
CA TYR A 191 -7.05 -14.27 -9.82
C TYR A 191 -7.00 -13.11 -8.82
N CYS A 192 -7.41 -13.29 -7.57
CA CYS A 192 -7.44 -12.16 -6.64
C CYS A 192 -7.20 -12.53 -5.18
N VAL A 193 -6.70 -11.56 -4.41
CA VAL A 193 -6.67 -11.69 -2.95
C VAL A 193 -8.07 -11.82 -2.36
N ALA A 194 -8.20 -12.51 -1.23
CA ALA A 194 -9.49 -12.74 -0.57
C ALA A 194 -10.09 -11.50 0.12
N ALA A 195 -9.37 -10.38 0.10
CA ALA A 195 -9.69 -9.14 0.80
C ALA A 195 -10.87 -8.36 0.19
N GLY A 196 -11.82 -7.99 1.06
CA GLY A 196 -12.87 -7.02 0.77
C GLY A 196 -13.80 -7.35 -0.41
N LEU A 197 -14.27 -6.30 -1.08
CA LEU A 197 -15.24 -6.31 -2.17
C LEU A 197 -14.68 -5.85 -3.52
N LYS A 198 -13.41 -5.41 -3.62
CA LYS A 198 -12.78 -5.00 -4.89
C LYS A 198 -12.82 -6.09 -5.99
N PRO A 199 -12.74 -7.41 -5.70
CA PRO A 199 -12.97 -8.43 -6.72
C PRO A 199 -14.34 -8.28 -7.40
N ASN A 200 -15.39 -7.99 -6.62
CA ASN A 200 -16.72 -7.75 -7.18
C ASN A 200 -16.73 -6.50 -8.07
N ARG A 201 -16.04 -5.43 -7.66
CA ARG A 201 -15.97 -4.21 -8.48
C ARG A 201 -15.25 -4.45 -9.81
N ILE A 202 -14.13 -5.17 -9.78
CA ILE A 202 -13.40 -5.60 -10.98
C ILE A 202 -14.35 -6.36 -11.92
N LEU A 203 -15.02 -7.40 -11.41
CA LEU A 203 -15.96 -8.20 -12.19
C LEU A 203 -17.15 -7.38 -12.73
N ALA A 204 -17.68 -6.45 -11.95
CA ALA A 204 -18.77 -5.57 -12.37
C ALA A 204 -18.36 -4.63 -13.51
N THR A 205 -17.13 -4.09 -13.48
CA THR A 205 -16.61 -3.21 -14.52
C THR A 205 -16.29 -3.98 -15.81
N HIS A 206 -15.67 -5.15 -15.70
CA HIS A 206 -15.18 -5.91 -16.85
C HIS A 206 -16.21 -6.88 -17.44
N GLY A 207 -17.34 -7.09 -16.77
CA GLY A 207 -18.40 -7.99 -17.19
C GLY A 207 -18.12 -9.44 -16.82
N ILE A 208 -19.19 -10.18 -16.49
CA ILE A 208 -19.14 -11.60 -16.15
C ILE A 208 -20.20 -12.37 -16.94
N ASP A 209 -19.95 -13.65 -17.15
CA ASP A 209 -20.91 -14.61 -17.69
C ASP A 209 -20.88 -15.94 -16.90
N ALA A 210 -21.54 -16.97 -17.43
CA ALA A 210 -21.60 -18.28 -16.78
C ALA A 210 -20.28 -19.06 -16.81
N ASP A 211 -19.36 -18.71 -17.71
CA ASP A 211 -18.07 -19.35 -17.86
C ASP A 211 -16.98 -18.65 -17.04
N THR A 212 -17.20 -17.40 -16.62
CA THR A 212 -16.32 -16.65 -15.70
C THR A 212 -16.00 -17.47 -14.45
N SER A 213 -14.72 -17.48 -14.07
CA SER A 213 -14.22 -18.10 -12.84
C SER A 213 -13.43 -17.13 -11.97
N VAL A 214 -13.37 -17.42 -10.68
CA VAL A 214 -12.61 -16.63 -9.69
C VAL A 214 -11.70 -17.54 -8.90
N VAL A 215 -10.41 -17.23 -8.87
CA VAL A 215 -9.42 -17.90 -8.02
C VAL A 215 -9.02 -16.93 -6.91
N PHE A 216 -9.54 -17.17 -5.71
CA PHE A 216 -9.09 -16.45 -4.53
C PHE A 216 -7.77 -17.04 -4.05
N PHE A 217 -6.78 -16.21 -3.81
CA PHE A 217 -5.54 -16.62 -3.14
C PHE A 217 -5.27 -15.75 -1.92
N ASP A 218 -4.76 -16.33 -0.84
CA ASP A 218 -4.35 -15.57 0.33
C ASP A 218 -3.34 -16.37 1.14
N TYR A 219 -2.49 -15.69 1.90
CA TYR A 219 -1.56 -16.36 2.82
C TYR A 219 -2.22 -16.67 4.16
N SER A 220 -3.39 -16.07 4.45
CA SER A 220 -4.19 -16.40 5.63
C SER A 220 -5.28 -17.42 5.33
N THR A 221 -5.27 -18.54 6.05
CA THR A 221 -6.35 -19.53 5.99
C THR A 221 -7.67 -18.94 6.47
N GLN A 222 -7.64 -18.05 7.47
CA GLN A 222 -8.81 -17.35 8.00
C GLN A 222 -9.41 -16.37 6.98
N ALA A 223 -8.59 -15.71 6.15
CA ALA A 223 -9.11 -14.88 5.05
C ALA A 223 -9.87 -15.72 4.01
N LEU A 224 -9.31 -16.88 3.63
CA LEU A 224 -9.98 -17.80 2.70
C LEU A 224 -11.26 -18.38 3.30
N ASP A 225 -11.25 -18.76 4.58
CA ASP A 225 -12.44 -19.26 5.27
C ASP A 225 -13.52 -18.19 5.42
N PHE A 226 -13.13 -16.96 5.73
CA PHE A 226 -14.04 -15.81 5.72
C PHE A 226 -14.67 -15.65 4.34
N ARG A 227 -13.87 -15.67 3.27
CA ARG A 227 -14.37 -15.51 1.90
C ARG A 227 -15.33 -16.64 1.52
N ARG A 228 -15.03 -17.89 1.87
CA ARG A 228 -15.92 -19.04 1.65
C ARG A 228 -17.28 -18.83 2.32
N ARG A 229 -17.29 -18.39 3.57
CA ARG A 229 -18.53 -18.11 4.32
C ARG A 229 -19.30 -16.95 3.72
N LEU A 230 -18.61 -15.86 3.37
CA LEU A 230 -19.22 -14.71 2.71
C LEU A 230 -19.95 -15.14 1.43
N ASP A 231 -19.29 -15.91 0.57
CA ASP A 231 -19.87 -16.37 -0.69
C ASP A 231 -21.03 -17.35 -0.50
N ALA A 232 -20.93 -18.23 0.49
CA ALA A 232 -21.95 -19.24 0.78
C ALA A 232 -23.19 -18.66 1.49
N GLU A 233 -23.01 -17.81 2.49
CA GLU A 233 -24.04 -17.46 3.48
C GLU A 233 -24.61 -16.06 3.28
N TRP A 234 -23.83 -15.10 2.77
CA TRP A 234 -24.31 -13.73 2.62
C TRP A 234 -25.16 -13.57 1.36
N ASN A 235 -26.34 -12.95 1.51
CA ASN A 235 -27.29 -12.74 0.40
C ASN A 235 -27.09 -11.40 -0.33
N GLY A 236 -26.09 -10.60 0.06
CA GLY A 236 -25.82 -9.29 -0.52
C GLY A 236 -26.60 -8.13 0.11
N ARG A 237 -27.35 -8.37 1.19
CA ARG A 237 -28.05 -7.34 1.98
C ARG A 237 -27.52 -7.28 3.40
N ASP A 238 -27.56 -6.08 3.98
CA ASP A 238 -27.17 -5.85 5.39
C ASP A 238 -25.78 -6.43 5.74
N TYR A 239 -24.74 -5.94 5.04
CA TYR A 239 -23.36 -6.34 5.32
C TYR A 239 -22.94 -6.12 6.79
N PRO A 240 -23.30 -5.00 7.46
CA PRO A 240 -23.02 -4.80 8.88
C PRO A 240 -23.65 -5.88 9.77
N GLY A 241 -24.91 -6.26 9.52
CA GLY A 241 -25.57 -7.35 10.23
C GLY A 241 -24.88 -8.70 10.02
N PHE A 242 -24.45 -9.00 8.79
CA PHE A 242 -23.66 -10.21 8.50
C PHE A 242 -22.35 -10.24 9.30
N LEU A 243 -21.59 -9.13 9.31
CA LEU A 243 -20.33 -9.04 10.06
C LEU A 243 -20.54 -9.15 11.57
N ARG A 244 -21.62 -8.59 12.12
CA ARG A 244 -21.98 -8.72 13.54
C ARG A 244 -22.13 -10.17 13.95
N ASN A 245 -22.94 -10.92 13.21
CA ASN A 245 -23.14 -12.35 13.47
C ASN A 245 -21.84 -13.16 13.34
N LEU A 246 -20.97 -12.77 12.41
CA LEU A 246 -19.70 -13.46 12.23
C LEU A 246 -18.72 -13.17 13.38
N PHE A 247 -18.60 -11.91 13.81
CA PHE A 247 -17.69 -11.50 14.88
C PHE A 247 -18.01 -12.16 16.23
N GLU A 248 -19.29 -12.43 16.49
CA GLU A 248 -19.74 -13.20 17.67
C GLU A 248 -19.20 -14.63 17.72
N GLN A 249 -18.77 -15.21 16.58
CA GLN A 249 -18.30 -16.59 16.51
C GLN A 249 -16.85 -16.79 16.99
N GLN A 250 -16.08 -15.72 17.23
CA GLN A 250 -14.72 -15.76 17.79
C GLN A 250 -13.80 -16.84 17.17
N ASN A 251 -13.69 -16.85 15.85
CA ASN A 251 -12.94 -17.87 15.08
C ASN A 251 -11.39 -17.74 15.13
N GLY A 252 -10.84 -16.89 16.00
CA GLY A 252 -9.40 -16.63 16.11
C GLY A 252 -8.81 -15.73 15.02
N ALA A 253 -9.60 -15.26 14.05
CA ALA A 253 -9.14 -14.33 13.02
C ALA A 253 -8.73 -12.97 13.62
N HIS A 254 -7.74 -12.34 13.00
CA HIS A 254 -7.44 -10.93 13.22
C HIS A 254 -8.10 -10.10 12.14
N TYR A 255 -9.17 -9.37 12.48
CA TYR A 255 -9.86 -8.51 11.53
C TYR A 255 -9.12 -7.17 11.39
N TYR A 256 -8.66 -6.87 10.17
CA TYR A 256 -8.09 -5.59 9.82
C TYR A 256 -9.18 -4.55 9.64
N LEU A 257 -9.51 -3.94 10.77
CA LEU A 257 -10.46 -2.84 10.90
C LEU A 257 -9.70 -1.51 10.94
N TRP A 258 -10.42 -0.42 11.14
CA TRP A 258 -9.78 0.85 11.35
C TRP A 258 -9.11 0.95 12.74
N PRO A 259 -8.12 1.85 12.92
CA PRO A 259 -7.40 1.95 14.18
C PRO A 259 -8.27 2.17 15.41
N GLY A 260 -7.92 1.41 16.45
CA GLY A 260 -8.67 1.31 17.68
C GLY A 260 -9.85 0.33 17.62
N ALA A 261 -10.32 -0.07 16.43
CA ALA A 261 -11.44 -0.99 16.31
C ALA A 261 -11.01 -2.46 16.40
N SER A 262 -11.84 -3.23 17.07
CA SER A 262 -11.84 -4.67 17.18
C SER A 262 -13.29 -5.17 17.11
N PRO A 263 -13.51 -6.47 16.90
CA PRO A 263 -14.82 -7.08 17.08
C PRO A 263 -15.52 -6.71 18.39
N ASP A 264 -14.76 -6.53 19.48
CA ASP A 264 -15.29 -6.31 20.83
C ASP A 264 -15.68 -4.84 21.12
N ASN A 265 -15.15 -3.88 20.37
CA ASN A 265 -15.38 -2.45 20.60
C ASN A 265 -15.87 -1.69 19.34
N MET A 266 -16.48 -2.43 18.42
CA MET A 266 -16.92 -1.93 17.12
C MET A 266 -17.91 -0.76 17.23
N GLU A 267 -17.57 0.36 16.59
CA GLU A 267 -18.50 1.47 16.35
C GLU A 267 -19.42 1.14 15.16
N TRP A 268 -20.49 0.39 15.41
CA TRP A 268 -21.38 -0.12 14.35
C TRP A 268 -21.98 0.97 13.45
N ALA A 269 -22.25 2.16 13.99
CA ALA A 269 -22.73 3.30 13.20
C ALA A 269 -21.71 3.74 12.13
N GLU A 270 -20.41 3.62 12.42
CA GLU A 270 -19.36 3.92 11.43
C GLU A 270 -19.29 2.85 10.34
N LEU A 271 -19.46 1.57 10.70
CA LEU A 271 -19.56 0.49 9.72
C LEU A 271 -20.80 0.65 8.81
N GLU A 272 -21.95 1.03 9.37
CA GLU A 272 -23.16 1.32 8.61
C GLU A 272 -22.96 2.50 7.64
N ARG A 273 -22.23 3.53 8.07
CA ARG A 273 -21.86 4.67 7.23
C ARG A 273 -20.91 4.25 6.10
N LEU A 274 -19.88 3.46 6.40
CA LEU A 274 -18.96 2.87 5.42
C LEU A 274 -19.73 2.04 4.38
N TRP A 275 -20.64 1.18 4.83
CA TRP A 275 -21.46 0.36 3.96
C TRP A 275 -22.41 1.19 3.08
N SER A 276 -23.01 2.24 3.64
CA SER A 276 -23.87 3.15 2.88
C SER A 276 -23.08 3.88 1.77
N ALA A 277 -21.85 4.30 2.07
CA ALA A 277 -20.96 4.91 1.08
C ALA A 277 -20.56 3.90 -0.01
N GLU A 278 -20.30 2.65 0.37
CA GLU A 278 -20.04 1.56 -0.58
C GLU A 278 -21.23 1.37 -1.52
N LEU A 279 -22.45 1.19 -1.00
CA LEU A 279 -23.66 1.06 -1.81
C LEU A 279 -23.89 2.23 -2.78
N ALA A 280 -23.53 3.46 -2.37
CA ALA A 280 -23.62 4.62 -3.24
C ALA A 280 -22.69 4.49 -4.48
N ARG A 281 -21.49 3.93 -4.32
CA ARG A 281 -20.55 3.66 -5.44
C ARG A 281 -21.06 2.63 -6.44
N TRP A 282 -21.95 1.74 -6.00
CA TRP A 282 -22.65 0.76 -6.85
C TRP A 282 -23.90 1.34 -7.54
N GLY A 283 -24.28 2.58 -7.22
CA GLY A 283 -25.54 3.17 -7.68
C GLY A 283 -26.76 2.66 -6.92
N GLY A 284 -26.57 2.18 -5.69
CA GLY A 284 -27.64 1.75 -4.78
C GLY A 284 -27.62 0.25 -4.43
N ALA A 285 -28.36 -0.10 -3.38
CA ALA A 285 -28.46 -1.46 -2.85
C ALA A 285 -28.92 -2.50 -3.88
N ASP A 286 -29.93 -2.16 -4.70
CA ASP A 286 -30.48 -3.11 -5.68
C ASP A 286 -29.48 -3.48 -6.77
N ARG A 287 -28.62 -2.53 -7.19
CA ARG A 287 -27.56 -2.79 -8.17
C ARG A 287 -26.47 -3.68 -7.59
N PHE A 288 -26.05 -3.39 -6.35
CA PHE A 288 -25.10 -4.25 -5.64
C PHE A 288 -25.64 -5.67 -5.49
N GLU A 289 -26.87 -5.81 -5.02
CA GLU A 289 -27.51 -7.12 -4.82
C GLU A 289 -27.66 -7.88 -6.15
N GLY A 290 -28.06 -7.20 -7.22
CA GLY A 290 -28.16 -7.80 -8.55
C GLY A 290 -26.83 -8.38 -9.02
N HIS A 291 -25.73 -7.63 -8.84
CA HIS A 291 -24.38 -8.12 -9.12
C HIS A 291 -24.01 -9.29 -8.20
N TRP A 292 -24.25 -9.16 -6.89
CA TRP A 292 -23.91 -10.21 -5.91
C TRP A 292 -24.59 -11.54 -6.22
N ARG A 293 -25.86 -11.52 -6.65
CA ARG A 293 -26.57 -12.74 -7.07
C ARG A 293 -25.90 -13.41 -8.28
N GLN A 294 -25.52 -12.65 -9.30
CA GLN A 294 -24.80 -13.21 -10.46
C GLN A 294 -23.42 -13.73 -10.05
N PHE A 295 -22.72 -12.95 -9.23
CA PHE A 295 -21.42 -13.33 -8.69
C PHE A 295 -21.53 -14.68 -7.97
N ARG A 296 -22.53 -14.91 -7.11
CA ARG A 296 -22.75 -16.17 -6.37
C ARG A 296 -22.83 -17.43 -7.24
N GLU A 297 -23.24 -17.33 -8.49
CA GLU A 297 -23.30 -18.47 -9.42
C GLU A 297 -21.95 -18.83 -10.07
N LEU A 298 -20.92 -17.97 -9.94
CA LEU A 298 -19.61 -18.18 -10.57
C LEU A 298 -18.84 -19.37 -9.98
N ARG A 299 -18.02 -20.00 -10.81
CA ARG A 299 -17.05 -21.02 -10.37
C ARG A 299 -15.96 -20.38 -9.55
N ARG A 300 -15.60 -21.01 -8.43
CA ARG A 300 -14.63 -20.47 -7.48
C ARG A 300 -13.63 -21.51 -7.00
N ASP A 301 -12.39 -21.06 -6.88
CA ASP A 301 -11.32 -21.78 -6.22
C ASP A 301 -10.73 -20.92 -5.09
N TYR A 302 -10.22 -21.58 -4.05
CA TYR A 302 -9.63 -20.95 -2.88
C TYR A 302 -8.26 -21.55 -2.62
N LEU A 303 -7.21 -20.76 -2.80
CA LEU A 303 -5.83 -21.20 -2.82
C LEU A 303 -5.06 -20.57 -1.66
N LEU A 304 -4.54 -21.41 -0.76
CA LEU A 304 -3.58 -20.94 0.24
C LEU A 304 -2.26 -20.66 -0.48
N CYS A 305 -1.90 -19.39 -0.62
CA CYS A 305 -0.69 -18.96 -1.29
C CYS A 305 -0.20 -17.62 -0.75
N ASN A 306 1.07 -17.61 -0.35
CA ASN A 306 1.83 -16.39 -0.17
C ASN A 306 2.37 -15.95 -1.52
N ILE A 307 1.94 -14.80 -2.05
CA ILE A 307 2.44 -14.29 -3.35
C ILE A 307 3.94 -13.93 -3.33
N LEU A 308 4.55 -13.79 -2.16
CA LEU A 308 6.01 -13.67 -2.03
C LEU A 308 6.73 -15.01 -2.32
N GLU A 309 5.97 -16.11 -2.38
CA GLU A 309 6.37 -17.48 -2.69
C GLU A 309 5.35 -18.08 -3.69
N ALA A 310 5.28 -17.46 -4.88
CA ALA A 310 4.14 -17.56 -5.79
C ALA A 310 3.98 -18.89 -6.56
N ASP A 311 4.78 -19.92 -6.30
CA ASP A 311 4.84 -21.15 -7.12
C ASP A 311 3.46 -21.77 -7.35
N VAL A 312 2.71 -21.98 -6.27
CA VAL A 312 1.39 -22.63 -6.32
C VAL A 312 0.36 -21.78 -7.08
N LEU A 313 0.46 -20.45 -7.00
CA LEU A 313 -0.41 -19.55 -7.76
C LEU A 313 -0.03 -19.55 -9.25
N LEU A 314 1.26 -19.50 -9.57
CA LEU A 314 1.76 -19.53 -10.95
C LEU A 314 1.38 -20.83 -11.68
N GLU A 315 1.38 -21.97 -10.99
CA GLU A 315 0.90 -23.25 -11.53
C GLU A 315 -0.60 -23.23 -11.89
N ARG A 316 -1.37 -22.31 -11.29
CA ARG A 316 -2.82 -22.17 -11.51
C ARG A 316 -3.17 -21.10 -12.55
N ILE A 317 -2.24 -20.20 -12.85
CA ILE A 317 -2.44 -19.11 -13.81
C ILE A 317 -2.38 -19.66 -15.24
N GLN A 318 -3.33 -19.22 -16.07
CA GLN A 318 -3.42 -19.59 -17.48
C GLN A 318 -3.48 -18.33 -18.34
N ASP A 319 -2.79 -18.36 -19.49
CA ASP A 319 -2.82 -17.27 -20.48
C ASP A 319 -4.11 -17.34 -21.31
N GLU A 320 -5.17 -16.73 -20.81
CA GLU A 320 -6.47 -16.72 -21.47
C GLU A 320 -6.93 -15.28 -21.78
N PRO A 321 -7.58 -15.05 -22.94
CA PRO A 321 -8.23 -13.77 -23.20
C PRO A 321 -9.23 -13.43 -22.09
N GLY A 322 -9.23 -12.17 -21.64
CA GLY A 322 -10.13 -11.71 -20.56
C GLY A 322 -9.68 -12.06 -19.15
N SER A 323 -8.47 -12.61 -18.97
CA SER A 323 -7.92 -12.92 -17.64
C SER A 323 -7.37 -11.66 -16.94
N LEU A 324 -7.53 -11.62 -15.62
CA LEU A 324 -7.15 -10.51 -14.75
C LEU A 324 -6.51 -11.05 -13.47
N ILE A 325 -5.55 -10.32 -12.90
CA ILE A 325 -5.00 -10.60 -11.57
C ILE A 325 -4.98 -9.35 -10.69
N TRP A 326 -5.41 -9.48 -9.43
CA TRP A 326 -5.37 -8.41 -8.43
C TRP A 326 -4.71 -8.85 -7.11
N TRP A 327 -3.62 -8.19 -6.70
CA TRP A 327 -2.86 -8.55 -5.50
C TRP A 327 -2.69 -7.42 -4.46
N SER A 328 -3.42 -6.31 -4.61
CA SER A 328 -3.33 -5.15 -3.70
C SER A 328 -1.86 -4.67 -3.54
N ASN A 329 -1.42 -4.35 -2.33
CA ASN A 329 -0.05 -3.98 -1.96
C ASN A 329 0.73 -5.12 -1.28
N ALA A 330 0.52 -6.38 -1.67
CA ALA A 330 1.11 -7.54 -0.97
C ALA A 330 2.64 -7.47 -0.76
N PHE A 331 3.38 -6.82 -1.67
CA PHE A 331 4.84 -6.65 -1.56
C PHE A 331 5.27 -5.51 -0.62
N CYS A 332 4.33 -4.68 -0.15
CA CYS A 332 4.57 -3.50 0.70
C CYS A 332 3.74 -3.53 1.99
N THR A 333 3.50 -4.71 2.55
CA THR A 333 2.81 -4.90 3.82
C THR A 333 3.78 -4.74 5.00
N ILE A 334 3.23 -4.61 6.23
CA ILE A 334 4.05 -4.67 7.45
C ILE A 334 4.82 -5.99 7.48
N PHE A 335 4.18 -7.11 7.12
CA PHE A 335 4.82 -8.41 7.03
C PHE A 335 6.06 -8.38 6.11
N SER A 336 5.92 -7.87 4.87
CA SER A 336 7.06 -7.84 3.96
C SER A 336 8.17 -6.90 4.44
N ALA A 337 7.82 -5.76 5.07
CA ALA A 337 8.79 -4.86 5.68
C ALA A 337 9.49 -5.49 6.90
N THR A 338 8.82 -6.32 7.69
CA THR A 338 9.40 -7.04 8.83
C THR A 338 10.43 -8.08 8.38
N HIS A 339 10.13 -8.84 7.34
CA HIS A 339 10.91 -10.03 6.98
C HIS A 339 11.96 -9.83 5.88
N TYR A 340 11.83 -8.77 5.07
CA TYR A 340 12.69 -8.58 3.90
C TYR A 340 13.29 -7.17 3.85
N SER A 341 14.55 -7.10 3.41
CA SER A 341 15.18 -5.85 2.97
C SER A 341 14.52 -5.30 1.70
N LEU A 342 14.75 -4.03 1.38
CA LEU A 342 14.25 -3.48 0.11
C LEU A 342 14.79 -4.24 -1.10
N GLU A 343 16.05 -4.65 -1.04
CA GLU A 343 16.71 -5.43 -2.10
C GLU A 343 16.11 -6.83 -2.24
N GLN A 344 15.79 -7.49 -1.12
CA GLN A 344 15.10 -8.78 -1.15
C GLN A 344 13.68 -8.64 -1.73
N LYS A 345 12.92 -7.62 -1.31
CA LYS A 345 11.59 -7.33 -1.89
C LYS A 345 11.65 -7.10 -3.40
N ARG A 346 12.65 -6.34 -3.87
CA ARG A 346 12.91 -6.14 -5.30
C ARG A 346 13.09 -7.47 -6.02
N ARG A 347 13.99 -8.33 -5.54
CA ARG A 347 14.29 -9.63 -6.18
C ARG A 347 13.07 -10.55 -6.21
N ILE A 348 12.32 -10.62 -5.12
CA ILE A 348 11.08 -11.41 -5.03
C ILE A 348 10.07 -10.91 -6.07
N TYR A 349 9.90 -9.59 -6.18
CA TYR A 349 8.98 -9.01 -7.16
C TYR A 349 9.45 -9.18 -8.61
N GLU A 350 10.76 -9.08 -8.86
CA GLU A 350 11.35 -9.32 -10.17
C GLU A 350 11.14 -10.75 -10.63
N ASP A 351 11.36 -11.74 -9.75
CA ASP A 351 11.04 -13.14 -10.03
C ASP A 351 9.55 -13.32 -10.31
N TRP A 352 8.68 -12.75 -9.46
CA TRP A 352 7.23 -12.78 -9.65
C TRP A 352 6.82 -12.26 -11.03
N ILE A 353 7.28 -11.07 -11.43
CA ILE A 353 6.81 -10.47 -12.69
C ILE A 353 7.41 -11.13 -13.93
N ILE A 354 8.65 -11.62 -13.84
CA ILE A 354 9.25 -12.44 -14.90
C ILE A 354 8.38 -13.68 -15.13
N ARG A 355 8.14 -14.46 -14.07
CA ARG A 355 7.43 -15.73 -14.17
C ARG A 355 5.96 -15.56 -14.53
N LEU A 356 5.29 -14.53 -14.00
CA LEU A 356 3.92 -14.19 -14.39
C LEU A 356 3.85 -13.85 -15.88
N SER A 357 4.78 -13.04 -16.39
CA SER A 357 4.82 -12.67 -17.81
C SER A 357 5.10 -13.85 -18.75
N GLU A 358 5.79 -14.87 -18.27
CA GLU A 358 6.09 -16.10 -19.01
C GLU A 358 4.89 -17.04 -18.99
N ALA A 359 4.21 -17.17 -17.84
CA ALA A 359 3.05 -18.04 -17.66
C ALA A 359 1.79 -17.47 -18.34
N ALA A 360 1.54 -16.17 -18.22
CA ALA A 360 0.38 -15.48 -18.78
C ALA A 360 0.74 -14.08 -19.29
N PRO A 361 1.45 -13.95 -20.42
CA PRO A 361 1.86 -12.65 -20.94
C PRO A 361 0.70 -11.67 -21.19
N GLY A 362 -0.50 -12.18 -21.50
CA GLY A 362 -1.68 -11.38 -21.81
C GLY A 362 -2.54 -10.99 -20.61
N ILE A 363 -2.27 -11.52 -19.40
CA ILE A 363 -3.08 -11.24 -18.22
C ILE A 363 -2.98 -9.76 -17.82
N PHE A 364 -4.12 -9.13 -17.53
CA PHE A 364 -4.15 -7.75 -17.08
C PHE A 364 -3.89 -7.67 -15.57
N LEU A 365 -3.04 -6.71 -15.19
CA LEU A 365 -2.56 -6.54 -13.83
C LEU A 365 -3.33 -5.47 -13.08
N TYR A 366 -3.56 -5.71 -11.78
CA TYR A 366 -3.98 -4.73 -10.78
C TYR A 366 -3.24 -4.98 -9.45
N GLY A 367 -2.65 -3.94 -8.87
CA GLY A 367 -1.95 -4.05 -7.59
C GLY A 367 -0.88 -3.00 -7.45
N SER A 368 0.12 -3.28 -6.63
CA SER A 368 1.30 -2.43 -6.45
C SER A 368 2.58 -3.24 -6.46
N ASP A 369 3.66 -2.62 -6.89
CA ASP A 369 4.99 -3.23 -6.90
C ASP A 369 5.67 -3.20 -5.52
N HIS A 370 6.91 -3.68 -5.47
CA HIS A 370 7.74 -3.71 -4.24
C HIS A 370 8.11 -2.34 -3.68
N SER A 371 7.88 -1.27 -4.45
CA SER A 371 8.07 0.13 -4.07
C SER A 371 6.74 0.82 -3.78
N ASN A 372 5.65 0.05 -3.70
CA ASN A 372 4.27 0.49 -3.55
C ASN A 372 3.79 1.41 -4.69
N SER A 373 4.47 1.37 -5.85
CA SER A 373 3.99 2.06 -7.04
C SER A 373 2.86 1.26 -7.67
N SER A 374 1.83 1.97 -8.13
CA SER A 374 0.64 1.33 -8.68
C SER A 374 0.93 0.60 -9.99
N VAL A 375 0.27 -0.54 -10.16
CA VAL A 375 0.29 -1.36 -11.36
C VAL A 375 -1.16 -1.62 -11.72
N ASN A 376 -1.66 -1.02 -12.79
CA ASN A 376 -3.03 -1.24 -13.26
C ASN A 376 -3.15 -1.05 -14.76
N ALA A 377 -4.19 -1.66 -15.33
CA ALA A 377 -4.58 -1.42 -16.72
C ALA A 377 -3.48 -1.74 -17.76
N ILE A 378 -2.63 -2.71 -17.45
CA ILE A 378 -1.47 -3.11 -18.27
C ILE A 378 -1.32 -4.64 -18.25
N THR A 379 -0.83 -5.23 -19.33
CA THR A 379 -0.56 -6.68 -19.41
C THR A 379 0.71 -7.06 -18.66
N ALA A 380 0.84 -8.32 -18.24
CA ALA A 380 2.06 -8.83 -17.60
C ALA A 380 3.31 -8.59 -18.45
N ARG A 381 3.25 -8.87 -19.76
CA ARG A 381 4.36 -8.66 -20.68
C ARG A 381 4.76 -7.19 -20.77
N ASP A 382 3.79 -6.30 -21.04
CA ASP A 382 4.07 -4.88 -21.22
C ASP A 382 4.63 -4.24 -19.95
N TYR A 383 4.07 -4.63 -18.79
CA TYR A 383 4.55 -4.12 -17.52
C TYR A 383 5.97 -4.60 -17.21
N ARG A 384 6.27 -5.89 -17.41
CA ARG A 384 7.63 -6.44 -17.25
C ARG A 384 8.63 -5.66 -18.10
N ASP A 385 8.35 -5.48 -19.39
CA ASP A 385 9.27 -4.82 -20.31
C ASP A 385 9.52 -3.35 -19.90
N ARG A 386 8.48 -2.63 -19.47
CA ARG A 386 8.62 -1.27 -18.93
C ARG A 386 9.40 -1.23 -17.62
N TYR A 387 9.12 -2.17 -16.71
CA TYR A 387 9.79 -2.27 -15.41
C TYR A 387 11.31 -2.42 -15.60
N PHE A 388 11.76 -3.38 -16.40
CA PHE A 388 13.20 -3.59 -16.60
C PHE A 388 13.85 -2.50 -17.47
N ALA A 389 13.10 -1.83 -18.34
CA ALA A 389 13.63 -0.67 -19.09
C ALA A 389 13.95 0.54 -18.19
N HIS A 390 13.24 0.71 -17.08
CA HIS A 390 13.44 1.84 -16.15
C HIS A 390 14.20 1.46 -14.88
N GLY A 391 14.33 0.17 -14.60
CA GLY A 391 15.07 -0.36 -13.46
C GLY A 391 14.22 -0.59 -12.20
N GLY A 392 14.69 -1.55 -11.42
CA GLY A 392 14.01 -2.03 -10.21
C GLY A 392 14.34 -1.28 -8.91
N ASP A 393 14.98 -0.11 -8.95
CA ASP A 393 15.39 0.59 -7.72
C ASP A 393 14.19 0.95 -6.82
N PRO A 394 14.17 0.55 -5.52
CA PRO A 394 13.09 0.86 -4.58
C PRO A 394 12.88 2.35 -4.28
N LEU A 395 13.87 3.20 -4.60
CA LEU A 395 13.81 4.64 -4.40
C LEU A 395 13.18 5.39 -5.59
N LEU A 396 13.04 4.73 -6.74
CA LEU A 396 12.40 5.34 -7.90
C LEU A 396 10.88 5.23 -7.83
N ALA A 397 10.20 6.29 -8.25
CA ALA A 397 8.78 6.24 -8.52
C ALA A 397 8.55 5.70 -9.93
N ARG A 398 7.57 4.82 -10.09
CA ARG A 398 7.16 4.30 -11.40
C ARG A 398 5.74 4.77 -11.69
N ALA A 399 5.56 5.45 -12.81
CA ALA A 399 4.25 5.89 -13.28
C ALA A 399 3.73 4.97 -14.40
N PHE A 400 3.81 3.65 -14.20
CA PHE A 400 3.33 2.65 -15.18
C PHE A 400 1.88 2.26 -14.92
N HIS A 401 1.05 3.26 -14.63
CA HIS A 401 -0.34 3.09 -14.25
C HIS A 401 -1.22 4.15 -14.90
N ARG A 402 -2.50 3.83 -15.06
CA ARG A 402 -3.52 4.80 -15.47
C ARG A 402 -4.01 5.62 -14.28
N HIS A 403 -4.12 4.98 -13.11
CA HIS A 403 -4.59 5.58 -11.87
C HIS A 403 -3.66 5.25 -10.70
N SER A 404 -3.39 6.21 -9.83
CA SER A 404 -2.66 5.94 -8.59
C SER A 404 -3.60 5.25 -7.59
N ILE A 405 -3.20 4.09 -7.10
CA ILE A 405 -3.81 3.43 -5.95
C ILE A 405 -3.23 4.09 -4.70
N ARG A 406 -4.11 4.62 -3.84
CA ARG A 406 -3.75 5.16 -2.53
C ARG A 406 -4.40 4.26 -1.47
N PHE A 407 -3.59 3.80 -0.53
CA PHE A 407 -3.99 2.88 0.54
C PHE A 407 -4.30 3.63 1.83
#